data_AF-A0A8S2XVH7-F1
#
_entry.id   AF-A0A8S2XVH7-F1
#
_cell.length_a   1.000
_cell.length_b   1.000
_cell.length_c   1.000
_cell.angle_alpha   90.00
_cell.angle_beta   90.00
_cell.angle_gamma   90.00
#
_symmetry.space_group_name_H-M   'P 1'
#
loop_
_entity.id
_entity.type
_entity.pdbx_description
1 polymer ?
#
loop_
_entity_poly.entity_id
_entity_poly.type
_entity_poly.pdbx_seq_one_letter_code
_entity_poly.pdbx_strand_id
1 'polypeptide(L)'
;NQIQKKKVGLNSQQRKRTKLKLFHQYDVKLHIKRNSFFSIINKKYNFSRVIGGCEEVLEQIFGDVLLSRLYPSTFINQTGIKHCRGIRLHGPPGSGKTLLARTICQALNVKPKVVNGSEIFSKMLGESEEKIRELFADADY
;
A
#
# COMPACT_ATOMS: atom_id res chain seq x y z
N ASN A 1 -1.64 -53.35 13.66
CA ASN A 1 -2.35 -52.25 12.96
C ASN A 1 -1.90 -50.90 13.46
N GLN A 2 -0.75 -50.41 12.97
CA GLN A 2 -0.36 -49.01 13.15
C GLN A 2 -0.04 -48.44 11.77
N ILE A 3 -1.03 -47.70 11.24
CA ILE A 3 -0.90 -46.90 10.02
C ILE A 3 0.02 -45.73 10.38
N GLN A 4 1.32 -45.89 10.13
CA GLN A 4 2.28 -44.80 10.23
C GLN A 4 1.94 -43.77 9.15
N LYS A 5 1.38 -42.63 9.58
CA LYS A 5 1.22 -41.43 8.77
C LYS A 5 2.61 -40.96 8.31
N LYS A 6 3.02 -41.35 7.09
CA LYS A 6 4.15 -40.75 6.38
C LYS A 6 3.87 -39.25 6.16
N LYS A 7 4.36 -38.39 7.06
CA LYS A 7 4.58 -36.98 6.75
C LYS A 7 5.76 -36.91 5.78
N VAL A 8 5.46 -36.95 4.48
CA VAL A 8 6.44 -36.72 3.42
C VAL A 8 6.94 -35.27 3.55
N GLY A 9 8.07 -35.09 4.22
CA GLY A 9 8.74 -33.81 4.33
C GLY A 9 9.35 -33.42 2.99
N LEU A 10 8.85 -32.34 2.37
CA LEU A 10 9.47 -31.75 1.18
C LEU A 10 10.95 -31.44 1.47
N ASN A 11 11.83 -31.95 0.63
CA ASN A 11 13.28 -31.70 0.71
C ASN A 11 13.61 -30.23 0.38
N SER A 12 14.81 -29.77 0.77
CA SER A 12 15.21 -28.34 0.74
C SER A 12 15.14 -27.72 -0.67
N GLN A 13 15.46 -28.48 -1.71
CA GLN A 13 15.33 -28.03 -3.11
C GLN A 13 13.87 -27.95 -3.57
N GLN A 14 13.01 -28.92 -3.20
CA GLN A 14 11.57 -28.84 -3.50
C GLN A 14 10.92 -27.65 -2.81
N ARG A 15 11.31 -27.31 -1.56
CA ARG A 15 10.83 -26.11 -0.84
C ARG A 15 11.19 -24.81 -1.54
N LYS A 16 12.40 -24.68 -2.08
CA LYS A 16 12.82 -23.49 -2.85
C LYS A 16 12.02 -23.37 -4.15
N ARG A 17 11.85 -24.48 -4.88
CA ARG A 17 11.05 -24.51 -6.12
C ARG A 17 9.58 -24.19 -5.89
N THR A 18 8.95 -24.73 -4.84
CA THR A 18 7.54 -24.41 -4.52
C THR A 18 7.37 -22.96 -4.09
N LYS A 19 8.29 -22.40 -3.28
CA LYS A 19 8.25 -20.95 -2.96
C LYS A 19 8.35 -20.08 -4.21
N LEU A 20 9.25 -20.39 -5.15
CA LEU A 20 9.42 -19.61 -6.36
C LEU A 20 8.19 -19.68 -7.27
N LYS A 21 7.59 -20.88 -7.43
CA LYS A 21 6.34 -21.06 -8.18
C LYS A 21 5.17 -20.31 -7.54
N LEU A 22 5.06 -20.37 -6.21
CA LEU A 22 4.04 -19.64 -5.47
C LEU A 22 4.20 -18.13 -5.70
N PHE A 23 5.41 -17.60 -5.51
CA PHE A 23 5.73 -16.19 -5.74
C PHE A 23 5.33 -15.73 -7.15
N HIS A 24 5.79 -16.45 -8.18
CA HIS A 24 5.50 -16.10 -9.56
C HIS A 24 3.99 -16.18 -9.89
N GLN A 25 3.27 -17.18 -9.38
CA GLN A 25 1.83 -17.29 -9.57
C GLN A 25 1.07 -16.13 -8.90
N TYR A 26 1.49 -15.71 -7.71
CA TYR A 26 0.91 -14.55 -7.04
C TYR A 26 1.25 -13.26 -7.79
N ASP A 27 2.51 -13.02 -8.17
CA ASP A 27 2.93 -11.86 -8.97
C ASP A 27 2.08 -11.70 -10.24
N VAL A 28 1.87 -12.79 -10.98
CA VAL A 28 1.03 -12.78 -12.19
C VAL A 28 -0.42 -12.40 -11.84
N LYS A 29 -1.02 -13.05 -10.82
CA LYS A 29 -2.39 -12.71 -10.37
C LYS A 29 -2.50 -11.26 -9.91
N LEU A 30 -1.45 -10.72 -9.32
CA LEU A 30 -1.42 -9.35 -8.82
C LEU A 30 -1.29 -8.34 -9.92
N HIS A 31 -0.42 -8.59 -10.89
CA HIS A 31 -0.32 -7.74 -12.06
C HIS A 31 -1.69 -7.66 -12.77
N ILE A 32 -2.38 -8.80 -12.93
CA ILE A 32 -3.73 -8.86 -13.48
C ILE A 32 -4.73 -8.07 -12.62
N LYS A 33 -4.71 -8.26 -11.30
CA LYS A 33 -5.60 -7.52 -10.38
C LYS A 33 -5.28 -6.02 -10.36
N ARG A 34 -4.01 -5.62 -10.43
CA ARG A 34 -3.55 -4.23 -10.45
C ARG A 34 -4.15 -3.49 -11.63
N ASN A 35 -3.98 -4.05 -12.83
CA ASN A 35 -4.46 -3.46 -14.07
C ASN A 35 -6.00 -3.42 -14.10
N SER A 36 -6.65 -4.50 -13.65
CA SER A 36 -8.12 -4.57 -13.58
C SER A 36 -8.70 -3.56 -12.58
N PHE A 37 -8.11 -3.48 -11.38
CA PHE A 37 -8.56 -2.60 -10.32
C PHE A 37 -8.32 -1.13 -10.66
N PHE A 38 -7.15 -0.80 -11.20
CA PHE A 38 -6.85 0.55 -11.67
C PHE A 38 -7.83 0.98 -12.78
N SER A 39 -8.14 0.10 -13.74
CA SER A 39 -9.16 0.37 -14.77
C SER A 39 -10.53 0.69 -14.18
N ILE A 40 -10.96 -0.05 -13.14
CA ILE A 40 -12.22 0.22 -12.43
C ILE A 40 -12.22 1.59 -11.76
N ILE A 41 -11.14 1.94 -11.04
CA ILE A 41 -11.04 3.25 -10.37
C ILE A 41 -10.99 4.37 -11.41
N ASN A 42 -10.17 4.21 -12.46
CA ASN A 42 -10.02 5.22 -13.49
C ASN A 42 -11.35 5.46 -14.24
N LYS A 43 -12.13 4.41 -14.52
CA LYS A 43 -13.47 4.54 -15.10
C LYS A 43 -14.44 5.29 -14.17
N LYS A 44 -14.31 5.10 -12.86
CA LYS A 44 -15.18 5.74 -11.86
C LYS A 44 -14.83 7.21 -11.61
N TYR A 45 -13.54 7.56 -11.59
CA TYR A 45 -13.08 8.88 -11.18
C TYR A 45 -12.45 9.72 -12.30
N ASN A 46 -12.26 9.17 -13.51
CA ASN A 46 -11.67 9.83 -14.69
C ASN A 46 -10.41 10.64 -14.35
N PHE A 47 -9.38 9.97 -13.82
CA PHE A 47 -8.20 10.65 -13.30
C PHE A 47 -7.48 11.52 -14.32
N SER A 48 -7.48 11.12 -15.59
CA SER A 48 -6.86 11.87 -16.69
C SER A 48 -7.41 13.29 -16.83
N ARG A 49 -8.67 13.53 -16.44
CA ARG A 49 -9.29 14.86 -16.45
C ARG A 49 -8.85 15.73 -15.27
N VAL A 50 -8.54 15.10 -14.13
CA VAL A 50 -8.21 15.81 -12.88
C VAL A 50 -6.71 16.08 -12.79
N ILE A 51 -5.89 15.12 -13.24
CA ILE A 51 -4.43 15.19 -13.18
C ILE A 51 -3.87 14.51 -14.43
N GLY A 52 -3.62 15.31 -15.47
CA GLY A 52 -3.02 14.80 -16.71
C GLY A 52 -1.56 14.39 -16.50
N GLY A 53 -1.17 13.25 -17.07
CA GLY A 53 0.22 12.78 -17.09
C GLY A 53 0.72 12.18 -15.77
N CYS A 54 -0.18 11.93 -14.80
CA CYS A 54 0.14 11.29 -13.52
C CYS A 54 -0.44 9.87 -13.40
N GLU A 55 -0.88 9.27 -14.51
CA GLU A 55 -1.51 7.96 -14.54
C GLU A 55 -0.57 6.87 -14.02
N GLU A 56 0.69 6.87 -14.44
CA GLU A 56 1.70 5.90 -14.00
C GLU A 56 1.97 6.02 -12.49
N VAL A 57 2.04 7.25 -11.98
CA VAL A 57 2.25 7.52 -10.55
C VAL A 57 1.04 7.03 -9.73
N LEU A 58 -0.17 7.27 -10.22
CA LEU A 58 -1.40 6.78 -9.58
C LEU A 58 -1.45 5.25 -9.58
N GLU A 59 -1.14 4.61 -10.70
CA GLU A 59 -1.12 3.15 -10.81
C GLU A 59 -0.12 2.55 -9.82
N GLN A 60 1.07 3.14 -9.71
CA GLN A 60 2.08 2.71 -8.75
C GLN A 60 1.58 2.87 -7.31
N ILE A 61 1.04 4.04 -6.95
CA ILE A 61 0.52 4.31 -5.60
C ILE A 61 -0.58 3.32 -5.22
N PHE A 62 -1.58 3.14 -6.09
CA PHE A 62 -2.68 2.22 -5.82
C PHE A 62 -2.19 0.78 -5.75
N GLY A 63 -1.27 0.38 -6.63
CA GLY A 63 -0.62 -0.92 -6.60
C GLY A 63 0.07 -1.19 -5.25
N ASP A 64 0.99 -0.31 -4.86
CA ASP A 64 1.83 -0.52 -3.69
C ASP A 64 1.03 -0.44 -2.38
N VAL A 65 0.05 0.47 -2.30
CA VAL A 65 -0.75 0.68 -1.08
C VAL A 65 -1.87 -0.34 -0.94
N LEU A 66 -2.62 -0.62 -2.01
CA LEU A 66 -3.82 -1.46 -1.89
C LEU A 66 -3.51 -2.93 -2.11
N LEU A 67 -2.65 -3.31 -3.07
CA LEU A 67 -2.35 -4.72 -3.28
C LEU A 67 -1.64 -5.32 -2.08
N SER A 68 -0.78 -4.54 -1.42
CA SER A 68 -0.13 -5.00 -0.20
C SER A 68 -1.15 -5.42 0.85
N ARG A 69 -2.24 -4.64 1.03
CA ARG A 69 -3.33 -4.97 1.96
C ARG A 69 -4.26 -6.09 1.48
N LEU A 70 -4.27 -6.42 0.19
CA LEU A 70 -5.05 -7.54 -0.35
C LEU A 70 -4.30 -8.88 -0.25
N TYR A 71 -3.04 -8.89 0.16
CA TYR A 71 -2.29 -10.13 0.33
C TYR A 71 -2.83 -10.97 1.49
N PRO A 72 -2.99 -12.29 1.30
CA PRO A 72 -3.15 -13.20 2.42
C PRO A 72 -1.96 -13.07 3.38
N SER A 73 -2.23 -13.01 4.69
CA SER A 73 -1.20 -12.95 5.73
C SER A 73 -0.19 -14.09 5.61
N THR A 74 -0.62 -15.27 5.17
CA THR A 74 0.24 -16.43 4.92
C THR A 74 1.28 -16.17 3.83
N PHE A 75 0.93 -15.44 2.77
CA PHE A 75 1.84 -15.09 1.69
C PHE A 75 2.87 -14.07 2.15
N ILE A 76 2.43 -13.01 2.85
CA ILE A 76 3.31 -11.99 3.44
C ILE A 76 4.35 -12.64 4.36
N ASN A 77 3.91 -13.53 5.25
CA ASN A 77 4.80 -14.22 6.20
C ASN A 77 5.82 -15.15 5.51
N GLN A 78 5.45 -15.76 4.37
CA GLN A 78 6.31 -16.67 3.63
C GLN A 78 7.34 -15.98 2.73
N THR A 79 7.00 -14.79 2.23
CA THR A 79 7.78 -13.99 1.29
C THR A 79 8.59 -12.88 1.96
N GLY A 80 8.18 -12.45 3.15
CA GLY A 80 8.83 -11.34 3.87
C GLY A 80 8.53 -9.97 3.27
N ILE A 81 7.50 -9.86 2.41
CA ILE A 81 7.08 -8.59 1.81
C ILE A 81 6.61 -7.63 2.91
N LYS A 82 7.19 -6.43 2.95
CA LYS A 82 6.75 -5.37 3.87
C LYS A 82 5.68 -4.53 3.18
N HIS A 83 4.63 -4.18 3.93
CA HIS A 83 3.60 -3.28 3.43
C HIS A 83 4.18 -1.86 3.27
N CYS A 84 3.65 -1.14 2.29
CA CYS A 84 3.93 0.28 2.16
C CYS A 84 3.36 1.02 3.38
N ARG A 85 4.25 1.64 4.18
CA ARG A 85 3.86 2.39 5.40
C ARG A 85 3.54 3.86 5.12
N GLY A 86 3.95 4.37 3.96
CA GLY A 86 3.74 5.76 3.59
C GLY A 86 4.36 6.07 2.23
N ILE A 87 3.86 7.12 1.60
CA ILE A 87 4.32 7.60 0.29
C ILE A 87 4.85 9.03 0.45
N ARG A 88 6.00 9.32 -0.17
CA ARG A 88 6.55 10.67 -0.26
C ARG A 88 6.40 11.18 -1.68
N LEU A 89 5.62 12.24 -1.86
CA LEU A 89 5.52 12.95 -3.14
C LEU A 89 6.54 14.09 -3.15
N HIS A 90 7.49 14.08 -4.09
CA HIS A 90 8.52 15.11 -4.22
C HIS A 90 8.59 15.68 -5.65
N GLY A 91 9.21 16.84 -5.81
CA GLY A 91 9.42 17.52 -7.10
C GLY A 91 9.20 19.04 -7.00
N PRO A 92 9.27 19.78 -8.12
CA PRO A 92 9.12 21.23 -8.15
C PRO A 92 7.78 21.73 -7.57
N PRO A 93 7.70 22.98 -7.08
CA PRO A 93 6.42 23.58 -6.73
C PRO A 93 5.49 23.60 -7.97
N GLY A 94 4.18 23.42 -7.76
CA GLY A 94 3.21 23.42 -8.86
C GLY A 94 3.02 22.10 -9.60
N SER A 95 3.81 21.04 -9.36
CA SER A 95 3.63 19.73 -10.04
C SER A 95 2.42 18.91 -9.53
N GLY A 96 1.40 19.55 -8.93
CA GLY A 96 0.16 18.86 -8.56
C GLY A 96 0.23 17.88 -7.39
N LYS A 97 1.31 17.83 -6.59
CA LYS A 97 1.45 16.87 -5.46
C LYS A 97 0.29 16.89 -4.46
N THR A 98 -0.13 18.10 -4.05
CA THR A 98 -1.27 18.27 -3.13
C THR A 98 -2.59 17.89 -3.80
N LEU A 99 -2.74 18.19 -5.09
CA LEU A 99 -3.92 17.81 -5.87
C LEU A 99 -4.00 16.28 -6.02
N LEU A 100 -2.87 15.61 -6.24
CA LEU A 100 -2.74 14.16 -6.31
C LEU A 100 -3.19 13.49 -5.01
N ALA A 101 -2.66 13.94 -3.87
CA ALA A 101 -3.05 13.42 -2.57
C ALA A 101 -4.57 13.55 -2.32
N ARG A 102 -5.16 14.72 -2.61
CA ARG A 102 -6.60 14.96 -2.46
C ARG A 102 -7.43 14.07 -3.38
N THR A 103 -7.01 13.92 -4.63
CA THR A 103 -7.69 13.09 -5.63
C THR A 103 -7.67 11.61 -5.23
N ILE A 104 -6.55 11.12 -4.68
CA ILE A 104 -6.46 9.76 -4.13
C ILE A 104 -7.43 9.58 -2.96
N CYS A 105 -7.50 10.53 -2.03
CA CYS A 105 -8.45 10.46 -0.92
C CYS A 105 -9.91 10.43 -1.40
N GLN A 106 -10.26 11.26 -2.38
CA GLN A 106 -11.58 11.24 -3.02
C GLN A 106 -11.89 9.90 -3.68
N ALA A 107 -10.92 9.33 -4.41
CA ALA A 107 -11.08 8.04 -5.06
C ALA A 107 -11.34 6.90 -4.07
N LEU A 108 -10.65 6.93 -2.93
CA LEU A 108 -10.80 5.99 -1.84
C LEU A 108 -12.02 6.27 -0.95
N ASN A 109 -12.74 7.36 -1.19
CA ASN A 109 -13.85 7.81 -0.35
C ASN A 109 -13.44 7.99 1.14
N VAL A 110 -12.24 8.53 1.38
CA VAL A 110 -11.70 8.80 2.71
C VAL A 110 -11.48 10.29 2.92
N LYS A 111 -11.70 10.76 4.16
CA LYS A 111 -11.44 12.15 4.53
C LYS A 111 -9.94 12.36 4.76
N PRO A 112 -9.26 13.28 4.05
CA PRO A 112 -7.84 13.55 4.29
C PRO A 112 -7.65 14.26 5.63
N LYS A 113 -6.66 13.80 6.41
CA LYS A 113 -6.13 14.54 7.57
C LYS A 113 -4.92 15.36 7.09
N VAL A 114 -5.11 16.66 6.94
CA VAL A 114 -4.06 17.58 6.47
C VAL A 114 -3.41 18.22 7.69
N VAL A 115 -2.09 18.20 7.72
CA VAL A 115 -1.29 18.70 8.84
C VAL A 115 -0.18 19.56 8.28
N ASN A 116 -0.10 20.81 8.72
CA ASN A 116 1.02 21.66 8.35
C ASN A 116 2.15 21.44 9.36
N GLY A 117 3.38 21.28 8.87
CA GLY A 117 4.54 21.06 9.76
C GLY A 117 4.71 22.16 10.81
N SER A 118 4.38 23.41 10.45
CA SER A 118 4.41 24.56 11.36
C SER A 118 3.42 24.46 12.53
N GLU A 119 2.33 23.72 12.40
CA GLU A 119 1.32 23.57 13.47
C GLU A 119 1.79 22.60 14.57
N ILE A 120 2.69 21.69 14.22
CA ILE A 120 3.21 20.64 15.11
C ILE A 120 4.29 21.19 16.05
N PHE A 121 5.10 22.16 15.61
CA PHE A 121 6.17 22.70 16.44
C PHE A 121 5.64 23.67 17.50
N SER A 122 5.98 23.41 18.76
CA SER A 122 5.78 24.33 19.89
C SER A 122 7.13 24.78 20.48
N LYS A 123 7.11 25.95 21.13
CA LYS A 123 8.23 26.45 21.94
C LYS A 123 8.32 25.77 23.31
N MET A 124 7.23 25.15 23.77
CA MET A 124 7.18 24.47 25.06
C MET A 124 7.59 23.00 24.90
N LEU A 125 8.40 22.50 25.84
CA LEU A 125 8.86 21.11 25.88
C LEU A 125 7.67 20.17 26.11
N GLY A 126 7.54 19.12 25.31
CA GLY A 126 6.50 18.10 25.45
C GLY A 126 5.21 18.35 24.66
N GLU A 127 4.88 19.61 24.34
CA GLU A 127 3.64 19.95 23.62
C GLU A 127 3.65 19.47 22.16
N SER A 128 4.82 19.45 21.52
CA SER A 128 4.91 18.97 20.13
C SER A 128 4.67 17.46 20.06
N GLU A 129 5.19 16.72 21.04
CA GLU A 129 4.99 15.28 21.18
C GLU A 129 3.54 14.94 21.50
N GLU A 130 2.90 15.72 22.37
CA GLU A 130 1.48 15.56 22.71
C GLU A 130 0.59 15.79 21.48
N LYS A 131 0.80 16.87 20.74
CA LYS A 131 0.08 17.14 19.49
C LYS A 131 0.23 16.01 18.46
N ILE A 132 1.42 15.42 18.34
CA ILE A 132 1.61 14.27 17.45
C ILE A 132 0.81 13.06 17.95
N ARG A 133 0.82 12.77 19.26
CA ARG A 133 0.02 11.65 19.80
C ARG A 133 -1.47 11.86 19.56
N GLU A 134 -1.99 13.04 19.85
CA GLU A 134 -3.40 13.37 19.60
C GLU A 134 -3.76 13.27 18.11
N LEU A 135 -2.85 13.71 17.23
CA LEU A 135 -3.03 13.63 15.79
C LEU A 135 -3.15 12.18 15.30
N PHE A 136 -2.50 11.22 15.93
CA PHE A 136 -2.56 9.80 15.52
C PHE A 136 -3.49 8.94 16.39
N ALA A 137 -4.09 9.48 17.45
CA ALA A 137 -4.93 8.73 18.40
C ALA A 137 -6.16 8.07 17.74
N ASP A 138 -6.70 8.67 16.68
CA ASP A 138 -7.82 8.15 15.91
C ASP A 138 -7.42 7.11 14.85
N ALA A 139 -6.11 6.96 14.57
CA ALA A 139 -5.58 6.08 13.54
C ALA A 139 -5.07 4.72 14.06
N ASP A 140 -5.03 4.52 15.38
CA ASP A 140 -4.55 3.29 16.03
C ASP A 140 -5.60 2.16 16.10
N TYR A 141 -6.80 2.36 15.54
CA TYR A 141 -7.90 1.38 15.50
C TYR A 141 -8.12 0.74 14.12
#